data_AF-A0A2S9YI99-F1
#
_entry.id   AF-A0A2S9YI99-F1
#
_cell.length_a   1.000
_cell.length_b   1.000
_cell.length_c   1.000
_cell.angle_alpha   90.00
_cell.angle_beta   90.00
_cell.angle_gamma   90.00
#
_symmetry.space_group_name_H-M   'P 1'
#
loop_
_entity.id
_entity.type
_entity.pdbx_description
1 polymer ?
#
loop_
_entity_poly.entity_id
_entity_poly.type
_entity_poly.pdbx_seq_one_letter_code
_entity_poly.pdbx_strand_id
1 'polypeptide(L)'
;MSSSLNRPVFMALVVGALICPACGDSSARDGDGDGDGGSAPGDGDGDGTLGDGTLGDGDGDPAGDVGEAEGDGDDDPGDGDGDPPLGCGDGQLDPGEACDDGNNEPGDGCSAFCQLPGALIWERFIDIDDQQGDDVGLEVVVDAQRNIDVLISIDASSYLLAEFDVDGNFVWSVSSLQTDKPSLELTGLDELAVGGLLGSQGATRVWDTDGDSGWTTLVDVGNSGILGVAVDGQDFVTSVGYHSESGFLARYDPLDLESWAQLQVTAGSLGPVGVSPSGEIWAVRGDAALLERYSVTGDPGWTAPIEGQADHVFEELVIGGGGEAYLLARAADQSSFTLSKYDAAGALEWSQTHDGGGLEHGASGLALLPGGLVVAGYTNGSGGAADGLLSWYDANGGELAADVVLDNADLDRLYDVVVTTHNYAIAVGAHASGGEDSDLWIRKFEI
;
A
#
# COMPACT_ATOMS: atom_id res chain seq x y z
N MET A 1 68.78 16.95 11.75
CA MET A 1 68.32 18.31 12.09
C MET A 1 68.47 19.19 10.86
N SER A 2 67.34 19.78 10.43
CA SER A 2 67.18 20.84 9.42
C SER A 2 67.53 20.51 7.96
N SER A 3 66.48 20.28 7.16
CA SER A 3 66.49 20.37 5.69
C SER A 3 65.98 21.75 5.25
N SER A 4 66.58 22.30 4.20
CA SER A 4 66.21 23.60 3.61
C SER A 4 66.02 23.48 2.10
N LEU A 5 65.10 24.30 1.55
CA LEU A 5 64.99 24.79 0.16
C LEU A 5 64.45 23.74 -0.86
N ASN A 6 63.60 24.02 -1.87
CA ASN A 6 63.05 25.26 -2.45
C ASN A 6 61.98 24.87 -3.52
N ARG A 7 60.78 25.48 -3.47
CA ARG A 7 59.89 26.02 -4.57
C ARG A 7 59.50 25.13 -5.80
N PRO A 8 58.44 25.44 -6.60
CA PRO A 8 57.70 26.70 -6.70
C PRO A 8 56.16 26.65 -6.82
N VAL A 9 55.61 27.86 -6.62
CA VAL A 9 54.26 28.34 -6.95
C VAL A 9 54.14 28.53 -8.47
N PHE A 10 53.00 28.17 -9.05
CA PHE A 10 52.58 28.63 -10.39
C PHE A 10 51.21 29.32 -10.28
N MET A 11 51.18 30.58 -10.74
CA MET A 11 49.97 31.40 -10.94
C MET A 11 50.20 32.25 -12.19
N ALA A 12 49.33 32.09 -13.20
CA ALA A 12 49.02 33.01 -14.32
C ALA A 12 47.95 32.28 -15.18
N LEU A 13 46.69 32.68 -15.39
CA LEU A 13 45.96 33.94 -15.63
C LEU A 13 45.67 34.21 -17.15
N VAL A 14 44.36 34.15 -17.46
CA VAL A 14 43.50 34.74 -18.55
C VAL A 14 43.56 34.31 -20.03
N VAL A 15 42.37 34.00 -20.57
CA VAL A 15 41.57 34.67 -21.66
C VAL A 15 41.01 33.63 -22.63
N GLY A 16 39.69 33.66 -22.87
CA GLY A 16 39.12 33.13 -24.11
C GLY A 16 37.60 32.93 -24.09
N ALA A 17 36.85 34.01 -24.32
CA ALA A 17 35.43 33.92 -24.69
C ALA A 17 35.30 33.54 -26.18
N LEU A 18 34.49 32.52 -26.49
CA LEU A 18 33.90 32.22 -27.80
C LEU A 18 32.47 31.75 -27.49
N ILE A 19 31.42 32.57 -27.61
CA ILE A 19 30.61 32.82 -28.83
C ILE A 19 30.39 31.55 -29.66
N CYS A 20 29.20 30.95 -29.51
CA CYS A 20 28.61 30.05 -30.49
C CYS A 20 27.40 30.77 -31.13
N PRO A 21 27.24 30.74 -32.47
CA PRO A 21 26.34 31.62 -33.22
C PRO A 21 24.89 31.14 -33.25
N ALA A 22 23.98 32.10 -33.34
CA ALA A 22 22.60 31.92 -33.78
C ALA A 22 22.48 31.83 -35.32
N CYS A 23 21.32 31.31 -35.76
CA CYS A 23 20.67 31.23 -37.10
C CYS A 23 20.43 29.78 -37.51
N GLY A 24 19.25 29.31 -37.94
CA GLY A 24 17.90 29.86 -38.20
C GLY A 24 16.97 28.65 -38.44
N ASP A 25 15.71 28.65 -38.00
CA ASP A 25 14.49 29.16 -38.64
C ASP A 25 13.95 28.35 -39.85
N SER A 26 12.61 28.32 -39.93
CA SER A 26 11.65 27.71 -40.88
C SER A 26 11.19 26.28 -40.54
N SER A 27 9.88 25.97 -40.41
CA SER A 27 8.70 26.64 -40.98
C SER A 27 7.42 26.35 -40.18
N ALA A 28 6.77 27.41 -39.68
CA ALA A 28 5.33 27.46 -39.53
C ALA A 28 4.67 27.45 -40.92
N ARG A 29 3.56 26.73 -41.07
CA ARG A 29 2.64 26.89 -42.19
C ARG A 29 1.34 27.47 -41.67
N ASP A 30 1.17 28.76 -41.94
CA ASP A 30 -0.11 29.42 -42.02
C ASP A 30 -0.89 28.88 -43.23
N GLY A 31 -2.19 28.71 -43.05
CA GLY A 31 -3.14 28.38 -44.09
C GLY A 31 -4.46 29.11 -43.83
N ASP A 32 -4.47 30.41 -44.06
CA ASP A 32 -5.69 31.21 -44.18
C ASP A 32 -6.32 31.01 -45.57
N GLY A 33 -7.65 30.98 -45.61
CA GLY A 33 -8.44 30.94 -46.85
C GLY A 33 -9.95 30.96 -46.60
N ASP A 34 -10.46 32.17 -46.35
CA ASP A 34 -11.85 32.58 -46.11
C ASP A 34 -12.93 32.06 -47.09
N GLY A 35 -14.18 32.03 -46.62
CA GLY A 35 -15.36 31.93 -47.50
C GLY A 35 -16.72 31.85 -46.80
N ASP A 36 -17.21 33.01 -46.34
CA ASP A 36 -18.57 33.42 -45.95
C ASP A 36 -19.78 32.47 -46.17
N GLY A 37 -20.71 32.49 -45.19
CA GLY A 37 -22.13 32.54 -45.51
C GLY A 37 -23.12 31.98 -44.48
N GLY A 38 -23.87 32.86 -43.80
CA GLY A 38 -25.28 32.62 -43.51
C GLY A 38 -25.69 32.59 -42.04
N SER A 39 -26.20 33.71 -41.56
CA SER A 39 -27.08 33.79 -40.39
C SER A 39 -28.46 33.20 -40.71
N ALA A 40 -29.01 32.38 -39.82
CA ALA A 40 -30.42 32.39 -39.44
C ALA A 40 -30.61 31.68 -38.09
N PRO A 41 -31.41 32.25 -37.17
CA PRO A 41 -31.90 31.57 -35.97
C PRO A 41 -33.10 30.68 -36.33
N GLY A 42 -33.31 29.63 -35.55
CA GLY A 42 -34.45 28.74 -35.65
C GLY A 42 -34.95 28.38 -34.26
N ASP A 43 -36.27 28.39 -34.14
CA ASP A 43 -37.02 28.74 -32.95
C ASP A 43 -37.93 27.57 -32.55
N GLY A 44 -38.21 27.47 -31.25
CA GLY A 44 -39.41 26.84 -30.69
C GLY A 44 -39.37 25.32 -30.51
N ASP A 45 -40.09 24.70 -29.58
CA ASP A 45 -41.02 25.07 -28.50
C ASP A 45 -41.03 23.80 -27.60
N GLY A 46 -41.02 23.79 -26.26
CA GLY A 46 -41.98 24.38 -25.34
C GLY A 46 -43.02 23.33 -24.88
N ASP A 47 -42.95 22.88 -23.62
CA ASP A 47 -43.98 22.21 -22.79
C ASP A 47 -43.28 21.70 -21.49
N GLY A 48 -43.62 22.01 -20.23
CA GLY A 48 -44.79 22.69 -19.69
C GLY A 48 -45.17 22.13 -18.30
N THR A 49 -44.81 22.85 -17.22
CA THR A 49 -45.45 22.87 -15.87
C THR A 49 -45.37 21.59 -15.02
N LEU A 50 -45.07 21.64 -13.72
CA LEU A 50 -45.77 22.34 -12.65
C LEU A 50 -44.81 22.72 -11.51
N GLY A 51 -45.00 23.92 -10.97
CA GLY A 51 -44.42 24.31 -9.69
C GLY A 51 -45.26 23.78 -8.52
N ASP A 52 -44.56 23.37 -7.48
CA ASP A 52 -44.99 23.47 -6.10
C ASP A 52 -43.85 24.18 -5.36
N GLY A 53 -44.21 25.25 -4.64
CA GLY A 53 -43.30 25.98 -3.79
C GLY A 53 -43.62 25.65 -2.34
N THR A 54 -42.62 25.11 -1.64
CA THR A 54 -42.52 25.27 -0.19
C THR A 54 -41.17 25.92 0.13
N LEU A 55 -41.30 27.08 0.77
CA LEU A 55 -40.24 27.89 1.34
C LEU A 55 -39.77 27.27 2.67
N GLY A 56 -38.45 27.18 2.85
CA GLY A 56 -37.74 27.29 4.12
C GLY A 56 -37.91 26.10 5.07
N ASP A 57 -36.79 25.49 5.44
CA ASP A 57 -36.01 25.99 6.56
C ASP A 57 -34.49 25.91 6.33
N GLY A 58 -33.85 27.01 6.70
CA GLY A 58 -32.40 27.09 6.78
C GLY A 58 -32.01 26.76 8.21
N ASP A 59 -31.41 25.60 8.36
CA ASP A 59 -30.87 25.07 9.60
C ASP A 59 -29.41 24.80 9.30
N GLY A 60 -28.55 25.73 9.72
CA GLY A 60 -27.12 25.44 9.75
C GLY A 60 -26.87 24.45 10.88
N ASP A 61 -26.43 23.24 10.52
CA ASP A 61 -25.65 22.40 11.42
C ASP A 61 -24.16 22.54 11.07
N PRO A 62 -23.32 22.97 12.03
CA PRO A 62 -21.88 22.90 11.91
C PRO A 62 -21.36 21.64 12.61
N ALA A 63 -21.23 20.56 11.85
CA ALA A 63 -20.39 19.39 12.12
C ALA A 63 -20.19 18.72 10.73
N GLY A 64 -19.00 18.58 10.18
CA GLY A 64 -17.89 17.87 10.77
C GLY A 64 -17.85 16.47 10.15
N ASP A 65 -17.39 16.43 8.89
CA ASP A 65 -16.65 15.30 8.27
C ASP A 65 -17.19 13.89 8.53
N VAL A 66 -18.06 13.40 7.66
CA VAL A 66 -18.22 11.97 7.38
C VAL A 66 -18.16 11.79 5.87
N GLY A 67 -17.27 10.90 5.43
CA GLY A 67 -16.91 10.68 4.03
C GLY A 67 -18.15 10.45 3.17
N GLU A 68 -18.11 11.03 1.97
CA GLU A 68 -19.14 10.83 0.96
C GLU A 68 -19.11 9.33 0.59
N ALA A 69 -20.07 8.59 1.14
CA ALA A 69 -20.52 7.34 0.58
C ALA A 69 -20.94 7.60 -0.87
N GLU A 70 -20.71 6.65 -1.76
CA GLU A 70 -21.00 6.76 -3.20
C GLU A 70 -22.52 6.82 -3.53
N GLY A 71 -23.36 7.26 -2.60
CA GLY A 71 -24.77 7.54 -2.83
C GLY A 71 -24.93 8.71 -3.80
N ASP A 72 -25.93 8.66 -4.66
CA ASP A 72 -26.14 9.67 -5.71
C ASP A 72 -26.56 11.06 -5.17
N GLY A 73 -26.62 11.20 -3.85
CA GLY A 73 -26.97 12.40 -3.12
C GLY A 73 -28.47 12.64 -3.03
N ASP A 74 -29.29 11.63 -3.34
CA ASP A 74 -30.70 11.64 -2.99
C ASP A 74 -30.91 11.13 -1.54
N ASP A 75 -31.98 11.62 -0.89
CA ASP A 75 -32.29 11.26 0.50
C ASP A 75 -33.13 9.95 0.56
N ASP A 76 -32.98 9.00 -0.38
CA ASP A 76 -33.81 7.78 -0.46
C ASP A 76 -33.00 6.48 -0.29
N PRO A 77 -32.74 6.04 0.97
CA PRO A 77 -31.95 4.85 1.21
C PRO A 77 -32.59 3.58 0.61
N GLY A 78 -31.78 2.72 0.01
CA GLY A 78 -32.16 1.36 -0.38
C GLY A 78 -32.86 1.22 -1.73
N ASP A 79 -32.67 2.15 -2.67
CA ASP A 79 -33.17 2.03 -4.04
C ASP A 79 -32.29 1.12 -4.94
N GLY A 80 -31.07 0.80 -4.47
CA GLY A 80 -30.12 -0.11 -5.10
C GLY A 80 -29.02 0.56 -5.92
N ASP A 81 -28.77 1.85 -5.71
CA ASP A 81 -27.72 2.64 -6.37
C ASP A 81 -26.37 2.69 -5.61
N GLY A 82 -26.35 2.36 -4.32
CA GLY A 82 -25.15 2.48 -3.48
C GLY A 82 -25.43 2.91 -2.05
N ASP A 83 -26.67 3.24 -1.69
CA ASP A 83 -27.02 3.66 -0.32
C ASP A 83 -27.15 2.51 0.71
N PRO A 84 -26.88 2.78 2.01
CA PRO A 84 -27.17 1.84 3.09
C PRO A 84 -28.64 1.39 3.10
N PRO A 85 -28.94 0.12 3.43
CA PRO A 85 -30.31 -0.32 3.63
C PRO A 85 -31.05 0.57 4.64
N LEU A 86 -32.34 0.85 4.39
CA LEU A 86 -33.20 1.55 5.36
C LEU A 86 -33.16 0.83 6.71
N GLY A 87 -32.65 1.51 7.75
CA GLY A 87 -32.54 0.95 9.10
C GLY A 87 -31.13 0.53 9.50
N CYS A 88 -30.19 0.47 8.55
CA CYS A 88 -28.83 0.03 8.83
C CYS A 88 -28.15 0.91 9.89
N GLY A 89 -27.69 0.28 10.96
CA GLY A 89 -27.04 0.89 12.12
C GLY A 89 -28.01 1.26 13.25
N ASP A 90 -29.24 0.73 13.27
CA ASP A 90 -30.23 1.05 14.32
C ASP A 90 -30.21 0.08 15.54
N GLY A 91 -29.41 -0.97 15.45
CA GLY A 91 -29.25 -2.02 16.47
C GLY A 91 -30.19 -3.21 16.27
N GLN A 92 -30.95 -3.28 15.18
CA GLN A 92 -31.91 -4.34 14.88
C GLN A 92 -31.66 -4.93 13.50
N LEU A 93 -31.34 -6.22 13.46
CA LEU A 93 -31.20 -6.95 12.20
C LEU A 93 -32.54 -7.01 11.42
N ASP A 94 -32.65 -6.18 10.41
CA ASP A 94 -33.83 -6.01 9.56
C ASP A 94 -33.78 -6.89 8.28
N PRO A 95 -34.91 -7.12 7.60
CA PRO A 95 -34.93 -7.93 6.39
C PRO A 95 -34.11 -7.31 5.24
N GLY A 96 -32.95 -7.89 4.95
CA GLY A 96 -32.05 -7.44 3.88
C GLY A 96 -30.62 -7.22 4.37
N GLU A 97 -30.44 -7.06 5.67
CA GLU A 97 -29.14 -6.88 6.31
C GLU A 97 -28.48 -8.23 6.60
N ALA A 98 -27.15 -8.28 6.48
CA ALA A 98 -26.34 -9.41 6.91
C ALA A 98 -25.92 -9.28 8.38
N CYS A 99 -25.80 -8.05 8.86
CA CYS A 99 -25.46 -7.67 10.24
C CYS A 99 -26.07 -6.30 10.57
N ASP A 100 -26.13 -5.97 11.86
CA ASP A 100 -26.37 -4.62 12.37
C ASP A 100 -25.78 -4.57 13.80
N ASP A 101 -24.89 -3.62 14.06
CA ASP A 101 -24.23 -3.43 15.37
C ASP A 101 -24.63 -2.13 16.08
N GLY A 102 -25.61 -1.41 15.55
CA GLY A 102 -26.11 -0.16 16.12
C GLY A 102 -25.32 1.09 15.75
N ASN A 103 -24.49 1.03 14.69
CA ASN A 103 -23.87 2.20 14.08
C ASN A 103 -23.54 1.98 12.58
N ASN A 104 -22.90 2.95 11.92
CA ASN A 104 -22.47 2.87 10.50
C ASN A 104 -20.96 3.08 10.34
N GLU A 105 -20.18 2.95 11.42
CA GLU A 105 -18.71 3.00 11.38
C GLU A 105 -18.20 1.66 10.83
N PRO A 106 -17.46 1.63 9.71
CA PRO A 106 -16.99 0.38 9.14
C PRO A 106 -15.80 -0.21 9.93
N GLY A 107 -15.53 -1.51 9.71
CA GLY A 107 -14.35 -2.17 10.30
C GLY A 107 -14.47 -2.50 11.79
N ASP A 108 -15.68 -2.49 12.35
CA ASP A 108 -16.02 -2.92 13.70
C ASP A 108 -16.83 -4.24 13.75
N GLY A 109 -17.00 -4.88 12.58
CA GLY A 109 -17.67 -6.17 12.43
C GLY A 109 -18.95 -6.10 11.58
N CYS A 110 -19.43 -4.91 11.25
CA CYS A 110 -20.47 -4.70 10.26
C CYS A 110 -20.12 -3.51 9.36
N SER A 111 -20.28 -3.64 8.03
CA SER A 111 -19.99 -2.52 7.14
C SER A 111 -21.07 -1.45 7.23
N ALA A 112 -20.77 -0.24 6.74
CA ALA A 112 -21.72 0.86 6.65
C ALA A 112 -22.98 0.54 5.82
N PHE A 113 -22.95 -0.55 5.03
CA PHE A 113 -24.04 -1.07 4.21
C PHE A 113 -24.69 -2.33 4.80
N CYS A 114 -24.46 -2.58 6.09
CA CYS A 114 -24.96 -3.75 6.82
C CYS A 114 -24.59 -5.08 6.16
N GLN A 115 -23.40 -5.11 5.56
CA GLN A 115 -22.76 -6.32 5.03
C GLN A 115 -21.71 -6.84 6.00
N LEU A 116 -21.50 -8.15 5.99
CA LEU A 116 -20.40 -8.73 6.75
C LEU A 116 -19.06 -8.34 6.11
N PRO A 117 -18.02 -8.11 6.93
CA PRO A 117 -16.67 -7.85 6.42
C PRO A 117 -16.23 -8.93 5.43
N GLY A 118 -15.61 -8.50 4.31
CA GLY A 118 -15.18 -9.36 3.21
C GLY A 118 -16.27 -9.65 2.16
N ALA A 119 -17.47 -9.06 2.30
CA ALA A 119 -18.47 -9.11 1.25
C ALA A 119 -17.92 -8.49 -0.04
N LEU A 120 -18.05 -9.23 -1.15
CA LEU A 120 -17.45 -8.88 -2.43
C LEU A 120 -18.16 -7.68 -3.06
N ILE A 121 -17.40 -6.66 -3.42
CA ILE A 121 -17.86 -5.57 -4.30
C ILE A 121 -17.56 -5.96 -5.75
N TRP A 122 -16.30 -6.21 -6.08
CA TRP A 122 -15.88 -6.79 -7.36
C TRP A 122 -14.51 -7.47 -7.25
N GLU A 123 -14.22 -8.37 -8.20
CA GLU A 123 -12.88 -8.93 -8.39
C GLU A 123 -12.46 -8.94 -9.87
N ARG A 124 -11.15 -9.00 -10.10
CA ARG A 124 -10.51 -9.10 -11.42
C ARG A 124 -9.39 -10.14 -11.37
N PHE A 125 -9.29 -10.90 -12.45
CA PHE A 125 -8.17 -11.78 -12.76
C PHE A 125 -7.51 -11.23 -14.01
N ILE A 126 -6.24 -10.88 -13.92
CA ILE A 126 -5.54 -10.10 -14.93
C ILE A 126 -4.23 -10.82 -15.27
N ASP A 127 -4.16 -11.36 -16.48
CA ASP A 127 -2.92 -11.77 -17.14
C ASP A 127 -2.29 -10.52 -17.78
N ILE A 128 -1.14 -10.10 -17.26
CA ILE A 128 -0.48 -8.84 -17.63
C ILE A 128 0.57 -9.05 -18.71
N ASP A 129 1.25 -10.18 -18.73
CA ASP A 129 2.38 -10.38 -19.62
C ASP A 129 2.07 -11.20 -20.89
N ASP A 130 0.88 -11.83 -21.00
CA ASP A 130 0.41 -12.67 -22.12
C ASP A 130 1.47 -13.72 -22.54
N GLN A 131 2.42 -14.00 -21.64
CA GLN A 131 3.41 -15.05 -21.71
C GLN A 131 3.10 -16.05 -20.59
N GLN A 132 3.69 -17.24 -20.66
CA GLN A 132 3.35 -18.34 -19.75
C GLN A 132 3.96 -18.14 -18.33
N GLY A 133 3.83 -16.94 -17.76
CA GLY A 133 4.45 -16.49 -16.51
C GLY A 133 3.42 -16.33 -15.40
N ASP A 134 3.83 -16.56 -14.15
CA ASP A 134 2.95 -16.31 -13.00
C ASP A 134 2.92 -14.80 -12.71
N ASP A 135 1.74 -14.19 -12.77
CA ASP A 135 1.43 -12.84 -12.31
C ASP A 135 0.89 -12.90 -10.88
N VAL A 136 1.67 -12.41 -9.93
CA VAL A 136 1.34 -12.46 -8.49
C VAL A 136 1.37 -11.06 -7.90
N GLY A 137 0.24 -10.54 -7.47
CA GLY A 137 0.18 -9.31 -6.67
C GLY A 137 0.79 -9.55 -5.29
N LEU A 138 1.78 -8.77 -4.90
CA LEU A 138 2.54 -8.97 -3.65
C LEU A 138 2.40 -7.84 -2.66
N GLU A 139 2.17 -6.61 -3.15
CA GLU A 139 1.94 -5.43 -2.31
C GLU A 139 0.89 -4.55 -3.00
N VAL A 140 0.06 -3.86 -2.24
CA VAL A 140 -0.96 -2.96 -2.76
C VAL A 140 -1.07 -1.68 -1.95
N VAL A 141 -1.18 -0.55 -2.65
CA VAL A 141 -1.57 0.74 -2.05
C VAL A 141 -2.71 1.35 -2.88
N VAL A 142 -3.45 2.27 -2.27
CA VAL A 142 -4.54 2.99 -2.94
C VAL A 142 -4.28 4.49 -2.83
N ASP A 143 -4.25 5.15 -3.98
CA ASP A 143 -3.93 6.57 -4.07
C ASP A 143 -5.10 7.50 -3.67
N ALA A 144 -4.84 8.81 -3.65
CA ALA A 144 -5.87 9.80 -3.31
C ALA A 144 -6.99 9.90 -4.36
N GLN A 145 -6.78 9.36 -5.56
CA GLN A 145 -7.76 9.29 -6.65
C GLN A 145 -8.54 7.97 -6.67
N ARG A 146 -8.23 7.06 -5.74
CA ARG A 146 -8.76 5.69 -5.61
C ARG A 146 -8.25 4.72 -6.66
N ASN A 147 -7.15 5.05 -7.34
CA ASN A 147 -6.43 4.09 -8.15
C ASN A 147 -5.71 3.08 -7.23
N ILE A 148 -5.46 1.90 -7.77
CA ILE A 148 -4.90 0.74 -7.09
C ILE A 148 -3.52 0.50 -7.69
N ASP A 149 -2.48 0.73 -6.90
CA ASP A 149 -1.10 0.48 -7.30
C ASP A 149 -0.62 -0.84 -6.72
N VAL A 150 -0.13 -1.72 -7.58
CA VAL A 150 0.25 -3.08 -7.21
C VAL A 150 1.68 -3.37 -7.62
N LEU A 151 2.47 -3.88 -6.67
CA LEU A 151 3.75 -4.50 -6.97
C LEU A 151 3.52 -5.98 -7.32
N ILE A 152 3.83 -6.35 -8.56
CA ILE A 152 3.49 -7.64 -9.15
C ILE A 152 4.78 -8.39 -9.46
N SER A 153 4.88 -9.64 -9.01
CA SER A 153 5.89 -10.57 -9.48
C SER A 153 5.43 -11.18 -10.80
N ILE A 154 6.26 -11.10 -11.83
CA ILE A 154 6.01 -11.69 -13.17
C ILE A 154 6.92 -12.91 -13.44
N ASP A 155 8.00 -13.03 -12.67
CA ASP A 155 8.85 -14.22 -12.63
C ASP A 155 9.56 -14.30 -11.26
N ALA A 156 10.37 -15.33 -11.04
CA ALA A 156 11.06 -15.56 -9.76
C ALA A 156 11.99 -14.42 -9.27
N SER A 157 12.29 -13.40 -10.07
CA SER A 157 13.22 -12.32 -9.74
C SER A 157 12.91 -10.96 -10.37
N SER A 158 11.87 -10.87 -11.19
CA SER A 158 11.46 -9.67 -11.90
C SER A 158 10.08 -9.25 -11.43
N TYR A 159 9.94 -7.95 -11.24
CA TYR A 159 8.72 -7.35 -10.75
C TYR A 159 8.31 -6.18 -11.66
N LEU A 160 7.02 -5.94 -11.64
CA LEU A 160 6.31 -4.87 -12.33
C LEU A 160 5.60 -4.04 -11.26
N LEU A 161 5.65 -2.72 -11.38
CA LEU A 161 4.73 -1.84 -10.65
C LEU A 161 3.67 -1.39 -11.66
N ALA A 162 2.40 -1.57 -11.33
CA ALA A 162 1.29 -1.22 -12.20
C ALA A 162 0.17 -0.51 -11.44
N GLU A 163 -0.49 0.40 -12.12
CA GLU A 163 -1.66 1.12 -11.64
C GLU A 163 -2.92 0.62 -12.35
N PHE A 164 -4.00 0.50 -11.57
CA PHE A 164 -5.35 0.20 -12.03
C PHE A 164 -6.31 1.28 -11.51
N ASP A 165 -7.36 1.60 -12.26
CA ASP A 165 -8.40 2.49 -11.74
C ASP A 165 -9.24 1.82 -10.64
N VAL A 166 -10.15 2.59 -10.04
CA VAL A 166 -11.05 2.12 -8.96
C VAL A 166 -11.97 0.94 -9.34
N ASP A 167 -12.10 0.64 -10.64
CA ASP A 167 -12.88 -0.47 -11.19
C ASP A 167 -11.99 -1.66 -11.62
N GLY A 168 -10.68 -1.56 -11.39
CA GLY A 168 -9.67 -2.56 -11.72
C GLY A 168 -9.25 -2.57 -13.19
N ASN A 169 -9.46 -1.48 -13.94
CA ASN A 169 -8.97 -1.37 -15.32
C ASN A 169 -7.52 -0.88 -15.32
N PHE A 170 -6.67 -1.54 -16.10
CA PHE A 170 -5.27 -1.18 -16.24
C PHE A 170 -5.07 0.27 -16.74
N VAL A 171 -4.18 1.01 -16.09
CA VAL A 171 -3.80 2.38 -16.45
C VAL A 171 -2.39 2.41 -17.05
N TRP A 172 -1.37 2.05 -16.25
CA TRP A 172 0.03 2.01 -16.69
C TRP A 172 0.84 0.98 -15.92
N SER A 173 2.05 0.69 -16.41
CA SER A 173 3.03 -0.10 -15.68
C SER A 173 4.48 0.25 -16.00
N VAL A 174 5.36 0.02 -15.03
CA VAL A 174 6.81 0.06 -15.17
C VAL A 174 7.40 -1.30 -14.81
N SER A 175 8.38 -1.74 -15.58
CA SER A 175 9.01 -3.07 -15.42
C SER A 175 10.46 -2.98 -14.97
N SER A 176 11.14 -4.13 -14.92
CA SER A 176 12.57 -4.24 -14.57
C SER A 176 12.88 -3.87 -13.13
N LEU A 177 11.93 -4.13 -12.22
CA LEU A 177 12.16 -4.07 -10.79
C LEU A 177 12.72 -5.41 -10.31
N GLN A 178 13.62 -5.39 -9.33
CA GLN A 178 14.16 -6.59 -8.68
C GLN A 178 14.02 -6.40 -7.18
N THR A 179 13.61 -7.43 -6.45
CA THR A 179 13.57 -7.39 -4.99
C THR A 179 13.72 -8.79 -4.40
N ASP A 180 14.41 -8.88 -3.25
CA ASP A 180 14.47 -10.10 -2.44
C ASP A 180 13.26 -10.20 -1.50
N LYS A 181 12.67 -9.05 -1.15
CA LYS A 181 11.47 -8.92 -0.33
C LYS A 181 10.68 -7.70 -0.81
N PRO A 182 9.51 -7.89 -1.45
CA PRO A 182 8.70 -6.77 -1.93
C PRO A 182 8.33 -5.83 -0.78
N SER A 183 8.17 -4.56 -1.12
CA SER A 183 7.66 -3.52 -0.24
C SER A 183 7.27 -2.32 -1.11
N LEU A 184 6.05 -1.83 -0.92
CA LEU A 184 5.48 -0.70 -1.65
C LEU A 184 4.78 0.21 -0.65
N GLU A 185 5.01 1.51 -0.76
CA GLU A 185 4.38 2.51 0.11
C GLU A 185 4.01 3.75 -0.69
N LEU A 186 2.89 4.36 -0.32
CA LEU A 186 2.40 5.59 -0.93
C LEU A 186 2.72 6.78 -0.02
N THR A 187 3.27 7.85 -0.61
CA THR A 187 3.45 9.13 0.09
C THR A 187 2.23 10.03 -0.06
N GLY A 188 2.04 10.98 0.85
CA GLY A 188 1.02 12.03 0.74
C GLY A 188 1.27 13.03 -0.39
N LEU A 189 2.37 12.88 -1.14
CA LEU A 189 2.68 13.62 -2.36
C LEU A 189 2.30 12.87 -3.64
N ASP A 190 1.56 11.76 -3.52
CA ASP A 190 1.17 10.91 -4.65
C ASP A 190 2.39 10.26 -5.33
N GLU A 191 3.34 9.80 -4.50
CA GLU A 191 4.54 9.10 -4.96
C GLU A 191 4.60 7.67 -4.39
N LEU A 192 4.96 6.72 -5.24
CA LEU A 192 5.09 5.29 -4.97
C LEU A 192 6.54 4.94 -4.66
N ALA A 193 6.84 4.61 -3.41
CA ALA A 193 8.16 4.19 -2.97
C ALA A 193 8.28 2.66 -2.97
N VAL A 194 9.30 2.14 -3.66
CA VAL A 194 9.57 0.70 -3.76
C VAL A 194 10.97 0.37 -3.25
N GLY A 195 11.02 -0.58 -2.33
CA GLY A 195 12.25 -1.21 -1.85
C GLY A 195 12.67 -2.40 -2.72
N GLY A 196 13.97 -2.56 -2.95
CA GLY A 196 14.49 -3.78 -3.55
C GLY A 196 15.97 -3.70 -3.92
N LEU A 197 16.27 -4.11 -5.16
CA LEU A 197 17.60 -4.26 -5.73
C LEU A 197 17.72 -3.55 -7.07
N LEU A 198 18.93 -3.07 -7.37
CA LEU A 198 19.38 -2.74 -8.72
C LEU A 198 20.71 -3.45 -8.98
N GLY A 199 20.64 -4.56 -9.72
CA GLY A 199 21.80 -5.44 -9.91
C GLY A 199 22.16 -6.16 -8.62
N SER A 200 23.21 -5.71 -7.93
CA SER A 200 23.63 -6.31 -6.65
C SER A 200 23.62 -5.30 -5.49
N GLN A 201 23.10 -4.11 -5.73
CA GLN A 201 22.97 -3.05 -4.72
C GLN A 201 21.52 -2.95 -4.29
N GLY A 202 21.29 -2.72 -3.00
CA GLY A 202 19.99 -2.30 -2.49
C GLY A 202 19.59 -0.97 -3.14
N ALA A 203 18.31 -0.85 -3.51
CA ALA A 203 17.77 0.33 -4.15
C ALA A 203 16.43 0.72 -3.52
N THR A 204 16.27 2.01 -3.26
CA THR A 204 14.97 2.65 -3.02
C THR A 204 14.66 3.48 -4.25
N ARG A 205 13.49 3.27 -4.85
CA ARG A 205 13.08 3.92 -6.08
C ARG A 205 11.69 4.51 -5.91
N VAL A 206 11.46 5.66 -6.53
CA VAL A 206 10.20 6.38 -6.44
C VAL A 206 9.69 6.70 -7.84
N TRP A 207 8.39 6.55 -8.02
CA TRP A 207 7.60 7.00 -9.16
C TRP A 207 6.49 7.91 -8.65
N ASP A 208 5.98 8.81 -9.49
CA ASP A 208 4.65 9.36 -9.22
C ASP A 208 3.56 8.35 -9.62
N THR A 209 2.33 8.62 -9.22
CA THR A 209 1.13 7.84 -9.59
C THR A 209 0.78 7.92 -11.07
N ASP A 210 1.40 8.80 -11.85
CA ASP A 210 1.28 8.82 -13.32
C ASP A 210 2.29 7.87 -14.02
N GLY A 211 3.17 7.22 -13.25
CA GLY A 211 4.18 6.28 -13.73
C GLY A 211 5.48 6.93 -14.21
N ASP A 212 5.62 8.24 -14.04
CA ASP A 212 6.85 8.97 -14.35
C ASP A 212 7.89 8.71 -13.23
N SER A 213 9.14 8.47 -13.65
CA SER A 213 10.20 8.16 -12.71
C SER A 213 10.56 9.39 -11.88
N GLY A 214 10.49 9.26 -10.55
CA GLY A 214 11.03 10.22 -9.59
C GLY A 214 12.53 10.01 -9.38
N TRP A 215 12.92 9.64 -8.17
CA TRP A 215 14.32 9.47 -7.78
C TRP A 215 14.69 8.00 -7.52
N THR A 216 15.99 7.73 -7.53
CA THR A 216 16.55 6.42 -7.20
C THR A 216 17.79 6.60 -6.35
N THR A 217 17.81 5.96 -5.19
CA THR A 217 18.98 5.93 -4.30
C THR A 217 19.48 4.51 -4.14
N LEU A 218 20.81 4.34 -4.23
CA LEU A 218 21.47 3.05 -4.10
C LEU A 218 22.23 2.96 -2.78
N VAL A 219 22.25 1.76 -2.21
CA VAL A 219 23.20 1.40 -1.17
C VAL A 219 24.57 1.22 -1.85
N ASP A 220 25.60 1.93 -1.38
CA ASP A 220 26.91 2.09 -2.06
C ASP A 220 27.70 0.80 -2.35
N VAL A 221 27.26 -0.38 -1.88
CA VAL A 221 27.98 -1.65 -2.08
C VAL A 221 27.13 -2.74 -2.74
N GLY A 222 27.79 -3.55 -3.56
CA GLY A 222 27.15 -4.63 -4.32
C GLY A 222 26.79 -5.91 -3.53
N ASN A 223 26.73 -5.88 -2.21
CA ASN A 223 26.15 -6.95 -1.39
C ASN A 223 25.21 -6.32 -0.36
N SER A 224 24.10 -5.80 -0.86
CA SER A 224 23.10 -5.07 -0.08
C SER A 224 21.72 -5.28 -0.69
N GLY A 225 20.68 -5.03 0.11
CA GLY A 225 19.29 -5.09 -0.32
C GLY A 225 18.42 -4.21 0.58
N ILE A 226 17.39 -3.62 0.01
CA ILE A 226 16.30 -2.98 0.76
C ILE A 226 15.18 -4.01 0.90
N LEU A 227 14.74 -4.26 2.13
CA LEU A 227 13.79 -5.31 2.50
C LEU A 227 12.46 -4.76 3.03
N GLY A 228 12.34 -3.44 3.09
CA GLY A 228 11.15 -2.76 3.56
C GLY A 228 11.28 -1.26 3.37
N VAL A 229 10.18 -0.63 3.01
CA VAL A 229 9.99 0.82 2.99
C VAL A 229 8.81 1.16 3.90
N ALA A 230 8.78 2.39 4.40
CA ALA A 230 7.67 2.93 5.19
C ALA A 230 7.66 4.46 5.07
N VAL A 231 6.49 5.08 5.13
CA VAL A 231 6.33 6.55 4.99
C VAL A 231 5.74 7.15 6.26
N ASP A 232 6.31 8.26 6.72
CA ASP A 232 5.78 8.97 7.89
C ASP A 232 4.84 10.11 7.52
N GLY A 233 4.18 10.70 8.53
CA GLY A 233 3.20 11.78 8.35
C GLY A 233 3.80 13.11 7.85
N GLN A 234 5.09 13.14 7.53
CA GLN A 234 5.77 14.27 6.89
C GLN A 234 6.31 13.91 5.49
N ASP A 235 5.86 12.79 4.91
CA ASP A 235 6.24 12.25 3.60
C ASP A 235 7.71 11.82 3.48
N PHE A 236 8.39 11.55 4.60
CA PHE A 236 9.72 10.97 4.51
C PHE A 236 9.64 9.47 4.23
N VAL A 237 10.35 9.03 3.20
CA VAL A 237 10.51 7.62 2.89
C VAL A 237 11.63 7.04 3.74
N THR A 238 11.30 6.07 4.59
CA THR A 238 12.28 5.27 5.33
C THR A 238 12.56 3.98 4.58
N SER A 239 13.81 3.54 4.54
CA SER A 239 14.20 2.26 3.95
C SER A 239 15.06 1.47 4.91
N VAL A 240 14.74 0.19 5.09
CA VAL A 240 15.51 -0.75 5.89
C VAL A 240 16.05 -1.89 5.04
N GLY A 241 17.12 -2.50 5.48
CA GLY A 241 17.66 -3.66 4.81
C GLY A 241 18.99 -4.11 5.38
N TYR A 242 19.91 -4.46 4.48
CA TYR A 242 21.24 -4.90 4.84
C TYR A 242 22.31 -4.31 3.94
N HIS A 243 23.51 -4.18 4.52
CA HIS A 243 24.74 -3.88 3.82
C HIS A 243 25.83 -4.83 4.36
N SER A 244 26.21 -5.80 3.54
CA SER A 244 27.07 -6.92 3.97
C SER A 244 26.48 -7.64 5.19
N GLU A 245 27.07 -7.50 6.37
CA GLU A 245 26.61 -8.15 7.61
C GLU A 245 25.86 -7.17 8.54
N SER A 246 25.76 -5.90 8.18
CA SER A 246 25.15 -4.86 9.00
C SER A 246 23.73 -4.56 8.55
N GLY A 247 22.86 -4.21 9.52
CA GLY A 247 21.57 -3.61 9.22
C GLY A 247 21.78 -2.25 8.55
N PHE A 248 20.99 -1.98 7.51
CA PHE A 248 20.97 -0.69 6.82
C PHE A 248 19.69 0.05 7.19
N LEU A 249 19.82 1.35 7.44
CA LEU A 249 18.69 2.24 7.68
C LEU A 249 18.94 3.57 6.96
N ALA A 250 17.95 4.05 6.21
CA ALA A 250 17.97 5.36 5.59
C ALA A 250 16.60 6.03 5.72
N ARG A 251 16.60 7.36 5.66
CA ARG A 251 15.41 8.19 5.64
C ARG A 251 15.63 9.32 4.64
N TYR A 252 14.71 9.48 3.71
CA TYR A 252 14.80 10.39 2.57
C TYR A 252 13.77 11.49 2.71
N ASP A 253 14.25 12.73 2.63
CA ASP A 253 13.41 13.92 2.62
C ASP A 253 12.89 14.16 1.19
N PRO A 254 11.59 14.39 0.96
CA PRO A 254 11.08 14.74 -0.37
C PRO A 254 11.75 15.99 -0.96
N LEU A 255 12.29 16.88 -0.12
CA LEU A 255 13.03 18.08 -0.54
C LEU A 255 14.56 17.89 -0.55
N ASP A 256 15.04 16.70 -0.19
CA ASP A 256 16.45 16.32 -0.05
C ASP A 256 17.29 17.28 0.81
N LEU A 257 16.71 17.82 1.89
CA LEU A 257 17.41 18.72 2.81
C LEU A 257 17.91 17.99 4.06
N GLU A 258 17.17 16.96 4.50
CA GLU A 258 17.41 16.24 5.75
C GLU A 258 17.64 14.73 5.57
N SER A 259 17.88 14.28 4.33
CA SER A 259 18.15 12.88 4.00
C SER A 259 19.39 12.34 4.71
N TRP A 260 19.31 11.10 5.21
CA TRP A 260 20.45 10.40 5.80
C TRP A 260 20.39 8.89 5.57
N ALA A 261 21.55 8.24 5.62
CA ALA A 261 21.70 6.79 5.59
C ALA A 261 22.80 6.36 6.56
N GLN A 262 22.60 5.26 7.27
CA GLN A 262 23.54 4.74 8.25
C GLN A 262 23.51 3.22 8.38
N LEU A 263 24.63 2.68 8.85
CA LEU A 263 24.77 1.27 9.20
C LEU A 263 24.57 1.09 10.70
N GLN A 264 23.79 0.08 11.05
CA GLN A 264 23.58 -0.27 12.44
C GLN A 264 24.74 -1.08 12.99
N VAL A 265 25.06 -0.84 14.26
CA VAL A 265 26.17 -1.49 14.97
C VAL A 265 25.86 -2.98 15.19
N THR A 266 24.58 -3.31 15.41
CA THR A 266 24.11 -4.68 15.51
C THR A 266 24.09 -5.33 14.13
N ALA A 267 24.74 -6.49 14.02
CA ALA A 267 24.76 -7.28 12.80
C ALA A 267 23.39 -7.91 12.53
N GLY A 268 23.12 -8.24 11.27
CA GLY A 268 21.85 -8.80 10.80
C GLY A 268 21.05 -7.80 9.98
N SER A 269 20.19 -8.33 9.11
CA SER A 269 19.31 -7.52 8.27
C SER A 269 18.17 -6.91 9.10
N LEU A 270 17.72 -5.74 8.66
CA LEU A 270 16.47 -5.15 9.11
C LEU A 270 15.41 -5.35 8.02
N GLY A 271 14.20 -5.70 8.43
CA GLY A 271 13.00 -5.87 7.60
C GLY A 271 11.80 -5.99 8.52
N PRO A 272 10.59 -6.31 8.03
CA PRO A 272 9.46 -5.36 8.09
C PRO A 272 9.73 -4.04 8.84
N VAL A 273 9.46 -2.91 8.19
CA VAL A 273 9.59 -1.59 8.82
C VAL A 273 8.23 -0.95 8.93
N GLY A 274 8.01 -0.23 10.03
CA GLY A 274 6.90 0.69 10.15
C GLY A 274 7.40 1.98 10.78
N VAL A 275 6.76 3.10 10.46
CA VAL A 275 7.11 4.40 11.02
C VAL A 275 5.89 5.06 11.64
N SER A 276 6.07 5.70 12.78
CA SER A 276 5.00 6.49 13.38
C SER A 276 4.79 7.79 12.60
N PRO A 277 3.64 8.47 12.74
CA PRO A 277 3.42 9.79 12.13
C PRO A 277 4.46 10.85 12.54
N SER A 278 5.16 10.67 13.66
CA SER A 278 6.24 11.56 14.11
C SER A 278 7.64 11.17 13.59
N GLY A 279 7.73 10.16 12.71
CA GLY A 279 8.98 9.69 12.11
C GLY A 279 9.81 8.78 13.02
N GLU A 280 9.23 8.18 14.06
CA GLU A 280 9.94 7.15 14.83
C GLU A 280 9.87 5.82 14.10
N ILE A 281 11.02 5.16 13.98
CA ILE A 281 11.16 4.01 13.09
C ILE A 281 11.18 2.73 13.93
N TRP A 282 10.43 1.74 13.49
CA TRP A 282 10.38 0.41 14.06
C TRP A 282 10.79 -0.59 12.99
N ALA A 283 11.65 -1.53 13.33
CA ALA A 283 12.08 -2.56 12.38
C ALA A 283 12.29 -3.89 13.09
N VAL A 284 12.08 -4.98 12.37
CA VAL A 284 12.40 -6.32 12.84
C VAL A 284 13.81 -6.73 12.37
N ARG A 285 14.60 -7.22 13.31
CA ARG A 285 15.84 -7.94 13.03
C ARG A 285 15.53 -9.43 12.99
N GLY A 286 15.34 -9.95 11.77
CA GLY A 286 14.82 -11.29 11.55
C GLY A 286 15.71 -12.41 12.08
N ASP A 287 17.02 -12.31 11.90
CA ASP A 287 17.99 -13.34 12.33
C ASP A 287 18.09 -13.50 13.86
N ALA A 288 17.74 -12.44 14.60
CA ALA A 288 17.75 -12.43 16.06
C ALA A 288 16.35 -12.47 16.67
N ALA A 289 15.28 -12.45 15.85
CA ALA A 289 13.89 -12.27 16.29
C ALA A 289 13.75 -11.10 17.29
N LEU A 290 14.23 -9.91 16.91
CA LEU A 290 14.13 -8.70 17.73
C LEU A 290 13.26 -7.65 17.04
N LEU A 291 12.42 -7.00 17.83
CA LEU A 291 11.80 -5.73 17.47
C LEU A 291 12.69 -4.59 17.97
N GLU A 292 13.04 -3.67 17.09
CA GLU A 292 13.98 -2.59 17.37
C GLU A 292 13.33 -1.24 17.04
N ARG A 293 13.56 -0.25 17.90
CA ARG A 293 13.16 1.14 17.66
C ARG A 293 14.36 2.01 17.35
N TYR A 294 14.17 2.96 16.46
CA TYR A 294 15.11 4.00 16.12
C TYR A 294 14.43 5.37 16.17
N SER A 295 15.19 6.38 16.54
CA SER A 295 14.73 7.77 16.45
C SER A 295 14.65 8.25 14.99
N VAL A 296 14.10 9.45 14.76
CA VAL A 296 14.00 10.09 13.44
C VAL A 296 15.37 10.35 12.79
N THR A 297 16.44 10.40 13.60
CA THR A 297 17.84 10.51 13.16
C THR A 297 18.52 9.14 13.02
N GLY A 298 17.76 8.07 13.22
CA GLY A 298 18.18 6.66 13.15
C GLY A 298 19.10 6.19 14.28
N ASP A 299 19.20 6.97 15.36
CA ASP A 299 19.88 6.52 16.58
C ASP A 299 19.09 5.37 17.23
N PRO A 300 19.75 4.29 17.69
CA PRO A 300 19.08 3.13 18.26
C PRO A 300 18.43 3.46 19.62
N GLY A 301 17.19 3.03 19.78
CA GLY A 301 16.38 3.14 20.98
C GLY A 301 16.38 1.84 21.80
N TRP A 302 15.18 1.36 22.14
CA TRP A 302 15.01 0.10 22.83
C TRP A 302 15.00 -1.08 21.84
N THR A 303 15.26 -2.28 22.36
CA THR A 303 15.16 -3.55 21.62
C THR A 303 14.36 -4.54 22.46
N ALA A 304 13.42 -5.24 21.86
CA ALA A 304 12.56 -6.23 22.53
C ALA A 304 12.64 -7.58 21.80
N PRO A 305 12.71 -8.72 22.52
CA PRO A 305 12.64 -10.04 21.90
C PRO A 305 11.22 -10.31 21.40
N ILE A 306 11.12 -10.93 20.23
CA ILE A 306 9.87 -11.48 19.70
C ILE A 306 9.74 -12.92 20.22
N GLU A 307 8.94 -13.08 21.28
CA GLU A 307 8.86 -14.34 22.00
C GLU A 307 8.06 -15.41 21.23
N GLY A 308 8.55 -16.66 21.23
CA GLY A 308 7.82 -17.80 20.68
C GLY A 308 7.85 -17.94 19.15
N GLN A 309 8.48 -17.02 18.42
CA GLN A 309 8.45 -16.95 16.95
C GLN A 309 9.83 -17.12 16.30
N ALA A 310 10.75 -17.85 16.95
CA ALA A 310 12.13 -17.98 16.48
C ALA A 310 12.27 -18.68 15.10
N ASP A 311 11.31 -19.54 14.74
CA ASP A 311 11.26 -20.25 13.46
C ASP A 311 10.24 -19.60 12.49
N HIS A 312 9.83 -18.35 12.72
CA HIS A 312 8.87 -17.64 11.85
C HIS A 312 9.59 -16.76 10.82
N VAL A 313 8.89 -16.50 9.72
CA VAL A 313 9.17 -15.42 8.78
C VAL A 313 8.36 -14.21 9.24
N PHE A 314 9.02 -13.06 9.42
CA PHE A 314 8.35 -11.80 9.75
C PHE A 314 7.89 -11.13 8.45
N GLU A 315 6.58 -11.05 8.27
CA GLU A 315 5.96 -10.68 7.01
C GLU A 315 5.75 -9.17 6.96
N GLU A 316 5.04 -8.60 7.94
CA GLU A 316 4.65 -7.20 7.93
C GLU A 316 4.62 -6.59 9.33
N LEU A 317 4.89 -5.28 9.43
CA LEU A 317 4.90 -4.50 10.65
C LEU A 317 4.16 -3.18 10.43
N VAL A 318 3.02 -3.01 11.08
CA VAL A 318 2.20 -1.80 10.94
C VAL A 318 2.20 -1.02 12.26
N ILE A 319 2.31 0.30 12.18
CA ILE A 319 2.30 1.20 13.33
C ILE A 319 0.96 1.93 13.41
N GLY A 320 0.25 1.73 14.52
CA GLY A 320 -1.01 2.42 14.78
C GLY A 320 -0.80 3.89 15.15
N GLY A 321 -1.86 4.70 14.99
CA GLY A 321 -1.82 6.13 15.28
C GLY A 321 -1.51 6.47 16.75
N GLY A 322 -1.73 5.54 17.68
CA GLY A 322 -1.36 5.66 19.09
C GLY A 322 0.11 5.34 19.39
N GLY A 323 0.87 4.84 18.40
CA GLY A 323 2.26 4.43 18.51
C GLY A 323 2.47 2.98 18.95
N GLU A 324 1.39 2.20 19.08
CA GLU A 324 1.44 0.74 19.13
C GLU A 324 1.89 0.13 17.81
N ALA A 325 2.45 -1.08 17.88
CA ALA A 325 2.90 -1.81 16.70
C ALA A 325 2.21 -3.18 16.60
N TYR A 326 1.87 -3.57 15.39
CA TYR A 326 1.28 -4.86 15.05
C TYR A 326 2.23 -5.60 14.12
N LEU A 327 2.63 -6.80 14.51
CA LEU A 327 3.57 -7.64 13.77
C LEU A 327 2.84 -8.90 13.30
N LEU A 328 2.87 -9.13 11.99
CA LEU A 328 2.47 -10.37 11.36
C LEU A 328 3.70 -11.26 11.15
N ALA A 329 3.63 -12.49 11.66
CA ALA A 329 4.67 -13.49 11.48
C ALA A 329 4.06 -14.82 11.02
N ARG A 330 4.59 -15.40 9.95
CA ARG A 330 4.16 -16.69 9.44
C ARG A 330 5.12 -17.79 9.89
N ALA A 331 4.60 -18.93 10.33
CA ALA A 331 5.44 -20.09 10.64
C ALA A 331 6.20 -20.54 9.37
N ALA A 332 7.48 -20.92 9.51
CA ALA A 332 8.29 -21.32 8.35
C ALA A 332 7.75 -22.57 7.61
N ASP A 333 7.00 -23.42 8.31
CA ASP A 333 6.30 -24.57 7.74
C ASP A 333 4.93 -24.22 7.12
N GLN A 334 4.53 -22.94 7.16
CA GLN A 334 3.25 -22.43 6.65
C GLN A 334 2.03 -23.10 7.29
N SER A 335 2.17 -23.61 8.51
CA SER A 335 1.08 -24.24 9.26
C SER A 335 0.17 -23.23 9.96
N SER A 336 0.70 -22.03 10.25
CA SER A 336 0.03 -21.00 11.02
C SER A 336 0.66 -19.63 10.77
N PHE A 337 -0.08 -18.59 11.17
CA PHE A 337 0.47 -17.25 11.34
C PHE A 337 0.19 -16.74 12.76
N THR A 338 0.97 -15.78 13.21
CA THR A 338 0.87 -15.16 14.52
C THR A 338 0.81 -13.65 14.37
N LEU A 339 -0.22 -13.05 14.97
CA LEU A 339 -0.39 -11.61 15.08
C LEU A 339 -0.01 -11.18 16.50
N SER A 340 0.85 -10.18 16.62
CA SER A 340 1.35 -9.70 17.91
C SER A 340 1.22 -8.20 18.02
N LYS A 341 0.73 -7.71 19.16
CA LYS A 341 0.64 -6.28 19.45
C LYS A 341 1.64 -5.87 20.51
N TYR A 342 2.33 -4.77 20.27
CA TYR A 342 3.28 -4.14 21.18
C TYR A 342 2.84 -2.72 21.53
N ASP A 343 3.02 -2.32 22.79
CA ASP A 343 2.86 -0.93 23.19
C ASP A 343 4.01 -0.06 22.63
N ALA A 344 3.87 1.27 22.69
CA ALA A 344 4.88 2.22 22.21
C ALA A 344 6.26 2.11 22.90
N ALA A 345 6.35 1.40 24.03
CA ALA A 345 7.60 1.11 24.72
C ALA A 345 8.24 -0.23 24.30
N GLY A 346 7.61 -0.96 23.37
CA GLY A 346 8.05 -2.25 22.86
C GLY A 346 7.65 -3.43 23.74
N ALA A 347 6.75 -3.25 24.70
CA ALA A 347 6.25 -4.36 25.52
C ALA A 347 5.12 -5.08 24.79
N LEU A 348 5.18 -6.42 24.76
CA LEU A 348 4.13 -7.26 24.20
C LEU A 348 2.83 -7.11 25.02
N GLU A 349 1.75 -6.67 24.37
CA GLU A 349 0.42 -6.59 24.97
C GLU A 349 -0.36 -7.89 24.81
N TRP A 350 -0.40 -8.41 23.59
CA TRP A 350 -1.03 -9.70 23.27
C TRP A 350 -0.39 -10.34 22.05
N SER A 351 -0.57 -11.66 21.93
CA SER A 351 -0.16 -12.44 20.76
C SER A 351 -1.18 -13.54 20.51
N GLN A 352 -1.61 -13.67 19.25
CA GLN A 352 -2.61 -14.62 18.80
C GLN A 352 -2.05 -15.43 17.65
N THR A 353 -2.09 -16.76 17.78
CA THR A 353 -1.70 -17.67 16.71
C THR A 353 -2.97 -18.24 16.08
N HIS A 354 -3.03 -18.13 14.76
CA HIS A 354 -4.07 -18.70 13.93
C HIS A 354 -3.54 -19.99 13.28
N ASP A 355 -4.10 -21.14 13.64
CA ASP A 355 -3.61 -22.47 13.25
C ASP A 355 -4.65 -23.36 12.53
N GLY A 356 -5.80 -22.79 12.17
CA GLY A 356 -6.79 -23.45 11.31
C GLY A 356 -7.44 -24.72 11.85
N GLY A 357 -7.13 -25.13 13.08
CA GLY A 357 -7.52 -26.43 13.60
C GLY A 357 -6.98 -27.63 12.79
N GLY A 358 -5.86 -27.48 12.06
CA GLY A 358 -5.22 -28.56 11.29
C GLY A 358 -5.32 -28.45 9.76
N LEU A 359 -5.85 -27.35 9.24
CA LEU A 359 -5.53 -26.84 7.91
C LEU A 359 -4.29 -25.95 8.06
N GLU A 360 -3.34 -26.04 7.15
CA GLU A 360 -2.12 -25.22 7.20
C GLU A 360 -2.50 -23.78 6.76
N HIS A 361 -2.02 -22.72 7.41
CA HIS A 361 -2.35 -21.33 7.02
C HIS A 361 -1.09 -20.49 6.81
N GLY A 362 -1.02 -19.80 5.67
CA GLY A 362 -0.06 -18.75 5.42
C GLY A 362 -0.74 -17.38 5.48
N ALA A 363 0.01 -16.35 5.85
CA ALA A 363 -0.39 -14.96 5.74
C ALA A 363 0.83 -14.13 5.37
N SER A 364 0.60 -13.03 4.65
CA SER A 364 1.65 -12.11 4.23
C SER A 364 1.26 -10.64 4.37
N GLY A 365 -0.04 -10.32 4.38
CA GLY A 365 -0.55 -8.95 4.46
C GLY A 365 -1.33 -8.66 5.74
N LEU A 366 -1.24 -7.43 6.22
CA LEU A 366 -1.82 -6.92 7.45
C LEU A 366 -2.19 -5.44 7.28
N ALA A 367 -3.47 -5.10 7.48
CA ALA A 367 -3.90 -3.71 7.51
C ALA A 367 -4.66 -3.37 8.80
N LEU A 368 -4.55 -2.09 9.22
CA LEU A 368 -5.36 -1.54 10.30
C LEU A 368 -6.78 -1.26 9.80
N LEU A 369 -7.76 -1.70 10.56
CA LEU A 369 -9.15 -1.25 10.46
C LEU A 369 -9.37 -0.12 11.49
N PRO A 370 -10.40 0.73 11.34
CA PRO A 370 -10.77 1.71 12.35
C PRO A 370 -10.93 1.10 13.76
N GLY A 371 -11.49 -0.11 13.87
CA GLY A 371 -11.73 -0.82 15.13
C GLY A 371 -10.85 -2.06 15.38
N GLY A 372 -9.93 -2.39 14.46
CA GLY A 372 -9.31 -3.71 14.45
C GLY A 372 -8.22 -3.88 13.40
N LEU A 373 -8.11 -5.10 12.88
CA LEU A 373 -7.08 -5.54 11.95
C LEU A 373 -7.69 -6.52 10.95
N VAL A 374 -7.23 -6.47 9.70
CA VAL A 374 -7.50 -7.50 8.70
C VAL A 374 -6.18 -8.12 8.25
N VAL A 375 -6.16 -9.44 8.11
CA VAL A 375 -5.01 -10.21 7.63
C VAL A 375 -5.37 -10.88 6.32
N ALA A 376 -4.53 -10.68 5.30
CA ALA A 376 -4.60 -11.39 4.04
C ALA A 376 -3.65 -12.59 4.02
N GLY A 377 -4.15 -13.72 3.55
CA GLY A 377 -3.38 -14.94 3.48
C GLY A 377 -4.03 -16.02 2.65
N TYR A 378 -3.76 -17.26 3.02
CA TYR A 378 -4.27 -18.43 2.33
C TYR A 378 -4.34 -19.66 3.23
N THR A 379 -5.25 -20.55 2.90
CA THR A 379 -5.30 -21.91 3.44
C THR A 379 -4.36 -22.81 2.63
N ASN A 380 -3.83 -23.85 3.25
CA ASN A 380 -3.07 -24.92 2.63
C ASN A 380 -3.89 -26.20 2.91
N GLY A 381 -4.68 -26.61 1.93
CA GLY A 381 -5.52 -27.79 2.04
C GLY A 381 -4.68 -29.07 2.18
N SER A 382 -5.17 -30.05 2.94
CA SER A 382 -4.54 -31.38 3.07
C SER A 382 -4.74 -32.26 1.82
N GLY A 383 -4.40 -31.75 0.63
CA GLY A 383 -4.51 -32.44 -0.67
C GLY A 383 -5.33 -31.72 -1.75
N GLY A 384 -5.62 -30.42 -1.62
CA GLY A 384 -6.33 -29.58 -2.57
C GLY A 384 -5.71 -28.19 -2.62
N ALA A 385 -6.04 -27.40 -3.64
CA ALA A 385 -5.51 -26.08 -3.90
C ALA A 385 -5.54 -25.15 -2.66
N ALA A 386 -4.55 -24.26 -2.53
CA ALA A 386 -4.61 -23.20 -1.53
C ALA A 386 -5.80 -22.29 -1.85
N ASP A 387 -6.53 -21.84 -0.82
CA ASP A 387 -7.65 -20.91 -0.97
C ASP A 387 -7.28 -19.55 -0.37
N GLY A 388 -7.75 -18.45 -0.96
CA GLY A 388 -7.56 -17.11 -0.38
C GLY A 388 -8.23 -17.00 0.99
N LEU A 389 -7.59 -16.29 1.92
CA LEU A 389 -8.08 -16.09 3.28
C LEU A 389 -8.07 -14.61 3.66
N LEU A 390 -9.18 -14.15 4.24
CA LEU A 390 -9.25 -12.91 5.03
C LEU A 390 -9.64 -13.25 6.47
N SER A 391 -8.80 -12.87 7.43
CA SER A 391 -9.04 -13.06 8.87
C SER A 391 -9.14 -11.72 9.59
N TRP A 392 -10.09 -11.62 10.51
CA TRP A 392 -10.52 -10.35 11.11
C TRP A 392 -10.33 -10.35 12.62
N TYR A 393 -9.65 -9.32 13.13
CA TYR A 393 -9.32 -9.21 14.55
C TYR A 393 -9.75 -7.88 15.14
N ASP A 394 -10.26 -7.92 16.37
CA ASP A 394 -10.53 -6.70 17.14
C ASP A 394 -9.20 -6.11 17.69
N ALA A 395 -9.25 -4.89 18.21
CA ALA A 395 -8.06 -4.23 18.79
C ALA A 395 -7.39 -4.98 19.96
N ASN A 396 -8.08 -5.96 20.57
CA ASN A 396 -7.60 -6.81 21.66
C ASN A 396 -7.10 -8.19 21.18
N GLY A 397 -7.11 -8.45 19.87
CA GLY A 397 -6.76 -9.73 19.27
C GLY A 397 -7.85 -10.79 19.37
N GLY A 398 -9.09 -10.41 19.70
CA GLY A 398 -10.25 -11.29 19.56
C GLY A 398 -10.65 -11.43 18.09
N GLU A 399 -11.43 -12.46 17.77
CA GLU A 399 -12.08 -12.59 16.46
C GLU A 399 -13.12 -11.48 16.30
N LEU A 400 -12.98 -10.65 15.28
CA LEU A 400 -13.92 -9.55 14.96
C LEU A 400 -15.09 -10.06 14.13
N ALA A 401 -14.77 -10.86 13.11
CA ALA A 401 -15.72 -11.50 12.21
C ALA A 401 -15.16 -12.87 11.80
N ALA A 402 -16.05 -13.74 11.31
CA ALA A 402 -15.64 -15.05 10.83
C ALA A 402 -14.70 -14.91 9.62
N ASP A 403 -13.73 -15.83 9.53
CA ASP A 403 -12.83 -15.87 8.38
C ASP A 403 -13.59 -16.02 7.05
N VAL A 404 -13.13 -15.30 6.04
CA VAL A 404 -13.59 -15.47 4.67
C VAL A 404 -12.57 -16.34 3.94
N VAL A 405 -12.96 -17.59 3.68
CA VAL A 405 -12.20 -18.52 2.85
C VAL A 405 -12.78 -18.53 1.44
N LEU A 406 -11.95 -18.20 0.46
CA LEU A 406 -12.31 -18.03 -0.94
C LEU A 406 -12.06 -19.35 -1.68
N ASP A 407 -12.83 -20.38 -1.33
CA ASP A 407 -12.80 -21.72 -1.94
C ASP A 407 -13.59 -21.72 -3.24
N ASN A 408 -12.86 -21.61 -4.34
CA ASN A 408 -13.26 -22.12 -5.64
C ASN A 408 -12.26 -23.25 -5.98
N ALA A 409 -12.51 -24.10 -6.97
CA ALA A 409 -11.65 -25.29 -7.19
C ALA A 409 -10.21 -24.98 -7.66
N ASP A 410 -9.79 -23.71 -7.66
CA ASP A 410 -8.56 -23.16 -8.19
C ASP A 410 -7.56 -22.82 -7.06
N LEU A 411 -6.32 -22.48 -7.44
CA LEU A 411 -5.27 -22.09 -6.50
C LEU A 411 -5.34 -20.58 -6.27
N ASP A 412 -5.92 -20.20 -5.15
CA ASP A 412 -6.12 -18.81 -4.75
C ASP A 412 -5.24 -18.46 -3.54
N ARG A 413 -4.51 -17.35 -3.64
CA ARG A 413 -3.74 -16.83 -2.50
C ARG A 413 -3.85 -15.33 -2.47
N LEU A 414 -4.11 -14.78 -1.29
CA LEU A 414 -3.94 -13.36 -1.03
C LEU A 414 -2.58 -13.15 -0.35
N TYR A 415 -1.88 -12.12 -0.80
CA TYR A 415 -0.54 -11.78 -0.30
C TYR A 415 -0.54 -10.45 0.45
N ASP A 416 -1.39 -9.51 0.06
CA ASP A 416 -1.45 -8.20 0.70
C ASP A 416 -2.88 -7.62 0.71
N VAL A 417 -3.13 -6.68 1.62
CA VAL A 417 -4.40 -5.98 1.82
C VAL A 417 -4.16 -4.54 2.25
N VAL A 418 -4.92 -3.62 1.67
CA VAL A 418 -4.95 -2.21 2.07
C VAL A 418 -6.38 -1.80 2.42
N VAL A 419 -6.53 -1.10 3.54
CA VAL A 419 -7.80 -0.53 4.01
C VAL A 419 -7.86 0.93 3.58
N THR A 420 -8.96 1.33 2.96
CA THR A 420 -9.13 2.70 2.46
C THR A 420 -9.97 3.54 3.42
N THR A 421 -9.91 4.87 3.26
CA THR A 421 -10.80 5.81 3.95
C THR A 421 -12.21 5.87 3.34
N HIS A 422 -12.51 5.06 2.33
CA HIS A 422 -13.76 5.06 1.56
C HIS A 422 -14.61 3.82 1.89
N ASN A 423 -14.46 3.27 3.10
CA ASN A 423 -15.25 2.15 3.63
C ASN A 423 -15.15 0.83 2.83
N TYR A 424 -14.04 0.64 2.10
CA TYR A 424 -13.70 -0.63 1.47
C TYR A 424 -12.21 -0.94 1.65
N ALA A 425 -11.85 -2.19 1.40
CA ALA A 425 -10.47 -2.63 1.28
C ALA A 425 -10.21 -3.28 -0.07
N ILE A 426 -8.93 -3.28 -0.47
CA ILE A 426 -8.42 -4.01 -1.62
C ILE A 426 -7.46 -5.07 -1.11
N ALA A 427 -7.62 -6.32 -1.56
CA ALA A 427 -6.63 -7.36 -1.38
C ALA A 427 -6.10 -7.79 -2.75
N VAL A 428 -4.81 -8.11 -2.79
CA VAL A 428 -4.15 -8.59 -4.00
C VAL A 428 -3.51 -9.94 -3.78
N GLY A 429 -3.38 -10.68 -4.88
CA GLY A 429 -2.69 -11.94 -4.85
C GLY A 429 -2.63 -12.64 -6.19
N ALA A 430 -2.79 -13.96 -6.16
CA ALA A 430 -2.71 -14.82 -7.32
C ALA A 430 -3.94 -15.75 -7.39
N HIS A 431 -4.46 -15.90 -8.60
CA HIS A 431 -5.49 -16.88 -8.95
C HIS A 431 -4.94 -17.78 -10.05
N ALA A 432 -4.89 -19.10 -9.84
CA ALA A 432 -4.47 -20.03 -10.87
C ALA A 432 -5.46 -21.16 -11.06
N SER A 433 -6.08 -21.19 -12.24
CA SER A 433 -6.93 -22.31 -12.62
C SER A 433 -6.08 -23.58 -12.84
N GLY A 434 -6.64 -24.75 -12.54
CA GLY A 434 -5.87 -26.00 -12.46
C GLY A 434 -5.01 -26.34 -13.69
N GLY A 435 -3.71 -26.08 -13.62
CA GLY A 435 -2.71 -26.39 -14.66
C GLY A 435 -2.34 -25.24 -15.59
N GLU A 436 -2.83 -24.04 -15.30
CA GLU A 436 -2.46 -22.77 -15.92
C GLU A 436 -1.45 -22.03 -15.01
N ASP A 437 -0.83 -21.00 -15.57
CA ASP A 437 -0.11 -19.97 -14.83
C ASP A 437 -1.05 -19.15 -13.96
N SER A 438 -0.46 -18.45 -12.99
CA SER A 438 -1.21 -17.61 -12.06
C SER A 438 -1.52 -16.25 -12.69
N ASP A 439 -2.77 -15.81 -12.61
CA ASP A 439 -3.18 -14.45 -12.95
C ASP A 439 -3.12 -13.55 -11.71
N LEU A 440 -2.84 -12.27 -11.92
CA LEU A 440 -3.00 -11.27 -10.86
C LEU A 440 -4.45 -11.24 -10.40
N TRP A 441 -4.67 -11.42 -9.11
CA TRP A 441 -5.98 -11.28 -8.49
C TRP A 441 -6.06 -9.96 -7.74
N ILE A 442 -7.05 -9.12 -8.09
CA ILE A 442 -7.41 -7.91 -7.35
C ILE A 442 -8.85 -8.08 -6.86
N ARG A 443 -9.07 -7.91 -5.55
CA ARG A 443 -10.37 -8.06 -4.91
C ARG A 443 -10.72 -6.80 -4.11
N LYS A 444 -11.84 -6.18 -4.44
CA LYS A 444 -12.45 -5.08 -3.68
C LYS A 444 -13.60 -5.60 -2.82
N PHE A 445 -13.62 -5.26 -1.53
CA PHE A 445 -14.61 -5.79 -0.59
C PHE A 445 -14.96 -4.81 0.54
N GLU A 446 -16.13 -5.05 1.13
CA GLU A 446 -16.68 -4.35 2.30
C GLU A 446 -15.87 -4.62 3.57
N ILE A 447 -15.72 -3.63 4.44
CA ILE A 447 -14.99 -3.73 5.72
C ILE A 447 -15.85 -3.43 6.94
#